data_AF-A0A383BIN8-F1
#
_entry.id   AF-A0A383BIN8-F1
#
_cell.length_a   1.000
_cell.length_b   1.000
_cell.length_c   1.000
_cell.angle_alpha   90.00
_cell.angle_beta   90.00
_cell.angle_gamma   90.00
#
_symmetry.space_group_name_H-M   'P 1'
#
loop_
_entity.id
_entity.type
_entity.pdbx_description
1 polymer ?
#
loop_
_entity_poly.entity_id
_entity_poly.type
_entity_poly.pdbx_seq_one_letter_code
_entity_poly.pdbx_strand_id
1 'polypeptide(L)'
;AALKAAAAEVSRSTLDILKANSADMESARGNNLSGALLDRLALDEARINAMASGIKDIARLPDPVGKVIDEWQRPNGLQIQRVRVPLGVIGIIYESRPNVTADAGALCLKSGNAVILRGGSESIRSSAAIHACIVKGLQKVGLPEAAVQMVPTQDREAVGILLRDMADFLDVVVPRGGKGLIARVQQDARIPVMGHLEGICHTYVHGAADLQMARNIVVNAKMRRTGICGATETVLVDKSCVDTHL
;
A
#
# COMPACT_ATOMS: atom_id res chain seq x y z
N ALA A 1 -13.91 -15.08 -3.05
CA ALA A 1 -14.85 -15.20 -1.91
C ALA A 1 -14.25 -14.64 -0.62
N ALA A 2 -13.04 -15.04 -0.22
CA ALA A 2 -12.32 -14.54 0.97
C ALA A 2 -12.38 -13.03 1.17
N LEU A 3 -12.00 -12.23 0.15
CA LEU A 3 -11.99 -10.77 0.25
C LEU A 3 -13.36 -10.16 0.58
N LYS A 4 -14.44 -10.71 0.00
CA LYS A 4 -15.80 -10.26 0.32
C LYS A 4 -16.16 -10.59 1.77
N ALA A 5 -15.75 -11.76 2.26
CA ALA A 5 -15.94 -12.16 3.65
C ALA A 5 -15.10 -11.29 4.62
N ALA A 6 -13.84 -11.02 4.29
CA ALA A 6 -12.97 -10.12 5.05
C ALA A 6 -13.55 -8.70 5.13
N ALA A 7 -14.04 -8.15 4.01
CA ALA A 7 -14.70 -6.85 4.00
C ALA A 7 -15.94 -6.80 4.91
N ALA A 8 -16.75 -7.86 4.92
CA ALA A 8 -17.90 -7.96 5.82
C ALA A 8 -17.46 -8.03 7.30
N GLU A 9 -16.38 -8.74 7.60
CA GLU A 9 -15.80 -8.79 8.95
C GLU A 9 -15.27 -7.42 9.39
N VAL A 10 -14.57 -6.69 8.52
CA VAL A 10 -14.12 -5.32 8.82
C VAL A 10 -15.30 -4.42 9.17
N SER A 11 -16.38 -4.44 8.39
CA SER A 11 -17.59 -3.66 8.69
C SER A 11 -18.24 -4.08 10.02
N ARG A 12 -18.30 -5.39 10.31
CA ARG A 12 -18.91 -5.91 11.54
C ARG A 12 -18.08 -5.58 12.79
N SER A 13 -16.76 -5.56 12.67
CA SER A 13 -15.83 -5.27 13.75
C SER A 13 -15.46 -3.78 13.86
N THR A 14 -16.26 -2.87 13.29
CA THR A 14 -16.01 -1.42 13.35
C THR A 14 -15.76 -0.93 14.77
N LEU A 15 -16.59 -1.32 15.75
CA LEU A 15 -16.42 -0.90 17.14
C LEU A 15 -15.12 -1.43 17.76
N ASP A 16 -14.75 -2.68 17.47
CA ASP A 16 -13.51 -3.28 17.97
C ASP A 16 -12.28 -2.59 17.37
N ILE A 17 -12.32 -2.26 16.08
CA ILE A 17 -11.24 -1.55 15.38
C ILE A 17 -11.10 -0.12 15.93
N LEU A 18 -12.21 0.60 16.15
CA LEU A 18 -12.18 1.93 16.75
C LEU A 18 -11.65 1.91 18.17
N LYS A 19 -12.05 0.92 18.98
CA LYS A 19 -11.52 0.75 20.34
C LYS A 19 -10.01 0.50 20.32
N ALA A 20 -9.53 -0.38 19.44
CA ALA A 20 -8.10 -0.64 19.26
C ALA A 20 -7.36 0.62 18.80
N ASN A 21 -7.94 1.39 17.89
CA ASN A 21 -7.36 2.64 17.40
C ASN A 21 -7.31 3.74 18.46
N SER A 22 -8.33 3.85 19.32
CA SER A 22 -8.30 4.81 20.44
C SER A 22 -7.11 4.56 21.36
N ALA A 23 -6.84 3.30 21.71
CA ALA A 23 -5.70 2.93 22.54
C ALA A 23 -4.34 3.22 21.85
N ASP A 24 -4.25 3.02 20.54
CA ASP A 24 -3.08 3.40 19.74
C ASP A 24 -2.91 4.93 19.70
N MET A 25 -3.98 5.69 19.52
CA MET A 25 -3.97 7.15 19.51
C MET A 25 -3.58 7.75 20.87
N GLU A 26 -4.05 7.18 21.98
CA GLU A 26 -3.61 7.56 23.33
C GLU A 26 -2.12 7.32 23.53
N SER A 27 -1.63 6.13 23.15
CA SER A 27 -0.21 5.78 23.22
C SER A 27 0.63 6.72 22.34
N ALA A 28 0.16 7.03 21.14
CA ALA A 28 0.83 7.92 20.20
C ALA A 28 0.92 9.38 20.69
N ARG A 29 -0.15 9.88 21.32
CA ARG A 29 -0.14 11.20 21.97
C ARG A 29 0.82 11.24 23.15
N GLY A 30 0.84 10.20 24.00
CA GLY A 30 1.79 10.08 25.11
C GLY A 30 3.25 10.04 24.65
N ASN A 31 3.52 9.52 23.45
CA ASN A 31 4.84 9.48 22.82
C ASN A 31 5.16 10.70 21.95
N ASN A 32 4.36 11.78 22.01
CA ASN A 32 4.57 13.03 21.27
C ASN A 32 4.72 12.86 19.74
N LEU A 33 3.94 11.97 19.13
CA LEU A 33 3.91 11.86 17.67
C LEU A 33 3.40 13.16 17.03
N SER A 34 3.96 13.54 15.89
CA SER A 34 3.56 14.74 15.16
C SER A 34 2.11 14.66 14.67
N GLY A 35 1.45 15.82 14.51
CA GLY A 35 0.06 15.87 14.04
C GLY A 35 -0.18 15.14 12.71
N ALA A 36 0.80 15.17 11.79
CA ALA A 36 0.73 14.45 10.52
C ALA A 36 0.79 12.92 10.68
N LEU A 37 1.51 12.41 11.70
CA LEU A 37 1.53 10.97 12.00
C LEU A 37 0.25 10.54 12.73
N LEU A 38 -0.26 11.39 13.64
CA LEU A 38 -1.53 11.16 14.30
C LEU A 38 -2.70 11.11 13.30
N ASP A 39 -2.75 12.01 12.31
CA ASP A 39 -3.76 11.97 11.25
C ASP A 39 -3.66 10.68 10.42
N ARG A 40 -2.45 10.20 10.13
CA ARG A 40 -2.26 8.93 9.40
C ARG A 40 -2.72 7.72 10.21
N LEU A 41 -2.53 7.76 11.53
CA LEU A 41 -2.88 6.68 12.46
C LEU A 41 -4.38 6.61 12.76
N ALA A 42 -5.05 7.76 12.83
CA ALA A 42 -6.44 7.86 13.23
C ALA A 42 -7.38 7.08 12.31
N LEU A 43 -8.32 6.36 12.91
CA LEU A 43 -9.45 5.74 12.24
C LEU A 43 -10.75 6.34 12.79
N ASP A 44 -11.70 6.52 11.88
CA ASP A 44 -13.09 6.83 12.16
C ASP A 44 -13.97 5.85 11.37
N GLU A 45 -15.28 5.91 11.58
CA GLU A 45 -16.22 5.04 10.87
C GLU A 45 -16.13 5.19 9.34
N ALA A 46 -15.92 6.41 8.85
CA ALA A 46 -15.81 6.68 7.42
C ALA A 46 -14.57 6.00 6.81
N ARG A 47 -13.42 6.07 7.49
CA ARG A 47 -12.17 5.42 7.09
C ARG A 47 -12.28 3.89 7.15
N ILE A 48 -12.97 3.33 8.15
CA ILE A 48 -13.20 1.88 8.23
C ILE A 48 -14.16 1.41 7.12
N ASN A 49 -15.22 2.16 6.85
CA ASN A 49 -16.14 1.88 5.75
C ASN A 49 -15.44 1.98 4.39
N ALA A 50 -14.59 2.99 4.19
CA ALA A 50 -13.77 3.14 3.00
C ALA A 50 -12.80 1.96 2.83
N MET A 51 -12.19 1.48 3.91
CA MET A 51 -11.32 0.30 3.92
C MET A 51 -12.10 -0.96 3.50
N ALA A 52 -13.27 -1.21 4.09
CA ALA A 52 -14.13 -2.33 3.71
C ALA A 52 -14.59 -2.23 2.23
N SER A 53 -14.88 -1.02 1.74
CA SER A 53 -15.18 -0.80 0.32
C SER A 53 -13.97 -1.09 -0.57
N GLY A 54 -12.78 -0.63 -0.20
CA GLY A 54 -11.54 -0.88 -0.94
C GLY A 54 -11.26 -2.38 -1.09
N ILE A 55 -11.46 -3.17 -0.04
CA ILE A 55 -11.35 -4.64 -0.12
C ILE A 55 -12.38 -5.24 -1.08
N LYS A 56 -13.63 -4.73 -1.10
CA LYS A 56 -14.66 -5.17 -2.05
C LYS A 56 -14.31 -4.80 -3.49
N ASP A 57 -13.73 -3.63 -3.71
CA ASP A 57 -13.29 -3.18 -5.03
C ASP A 57 -12.13 -4.03 -5.54
N ILE A 58 -11.15 -4.33 -4.69
CA ILE A 58 -10.07 -5.29 -5.00
C ILE A 58 -10.64 -6.68 -5.34
N ALA A 59 -11.67 -7.13 -4.61
CA ALA A 59 -12.33 -8.40 -4.89
C ALA A 59 -13.00 -8.46 -6.27
N ARG A 60 -13.41 -7.31 -6.83
CA ARG A 60 -14.03 -7.18 -8.15
C ARG A 60 -13.02 -7.09 -9.29
N LEU A 61 -11.76 -6.78 -9.01
CA LEU A 61 -10.73 -6.71 -10.05
C LEU A 61 -10.63 -8.05 -10.80
N PRO A 62 -10.30 -8.05 -12.10
CA PRO A 62 -9.99 -9.28 -12.82
C PRO A 62 -8.87 -10.06 -12.13
N ASP A 63 -9.01 -11.38 -12.04
CA ASP A 63 -7.92 -12.22 -11.53
C ASP A 63 -6.72 -12.16 -12.49
N PRO A 64 -5.51 -11.82 -12.02
CA PRO A 64 -4.33 -11.83 -12.88
C PRO A 64 -3.70 -13.22 -13.05
N VAL A 65 -3.96 -14.17 -12.15
CA VAL A 65 -3.26 -15.47 -12.09
C VAL A 65 -3.79 -16.42 -13.17
N GLY A 66 -2.88 -17.17 -13.80
CA GLY A 66 -3.22 -18.14 -14.84
C GLY A 66 -3.50 -17.55 -16.22
N LYS A 67 -3.38 -16.22 -16.38
CA LYS A 67 -3.59 -15.57 -17.68
C LYS A 67 -2.43 -15.84 -18.64
N VAL A 68 -2.73 -16.41 -19.80
CA VAL A 68 -1.82 -16.48 -20.95
C VAL A 68 -1.65 -15.07 -21.51
N ILE A 69 -0.41 -14.60 -21.62
CA ILE A 69 -0.07 -13.29 -22.20
C ILE A 69 0.56 -13.41 -23.58
N ASP A 70 0.95 -14.62 -23.98
CA ASP A 70 1.53 -14.92 -25.29
C ASP A 70 1.48 -16.43 -25.54
N GLU A 71 1.28 -16.83 -26.78
CA GLU A 71 1.17 -18.23 -27.19
C GLU A 71 1.65 -18.40 -28.63
N TRP A 72 2.50 -19.40 -28.88
CA TRP A 72 2.93 -19.74 -30.23
C TRP A 72 3.27 -21.22 -30.36
N GLN A 73 3.22 -21.72 -31.60
CA GLN A 73 3.63 -23.08 -31.93
C GLN A 73 4.95 -23.07 -32.70
N ARG A 74 5.85 -23.98 -32.34
CA ARG A 74 7.13 -24.18 -33.05
C ARG A 74 6.93 -25.09 -34.28
N PRO A 75 7.83 -25.04 -35.29
CA PRO A 75 7.75 -25.91 -36.47
C PRO A 75 7.74 -27.42 -36.18
N ASN A 76 8.23 -27.83 -35.02
CA ASN A 76 8.22 -29.21 -34.55
C ASN A 76 6.94 -29.60 -33.77
N GLY A 77 5.92 -28.73 -33.74
CA GLY A 77 4.64 -28.97 -33.08
C GLY A 77 4.55 -28.56 -31.60
N LEU A 78 5.67 -28.17 -30.97
CA LEU A 78 5.69 -27.74 -29.56
C LEU A 78 4.85 -26.46 -29.36
N GLN A 79 3.89 -26.51 -28.45
CA GLN A 79 3.13 -25.33 -28.00
C GLN A 79 3.86 -24.66 -26.83
N ILE A 80 4.06 -23.34 -26.95
CA ILE A 80 4.71 -22.54 -25.91
C ILE A 80 3.76 -21.42 -25.50
N GLN A 81 3.59 -21.26 -24.18
CA GLN A 81 2.75 -20.22 -23.60
C GLN A 81 3.55 -19.45 -22.54
N ARG A 82 3.35 -18.13 -22.48
CA ARG A 82 3.74 -17.30 -21.35
C ARG A 82 2.52 -17.09 -20.46
N VAL A 83 2.56 -17.58 -19.23
CA VAL A 83 1.44 -17.56 -18.29
C VAL A 83 1.81 -16.78 -17.03
N ARG A 84 0.89 -15.94 -16.55
CA ARG A 84 1.07 -15.21 -15.28
C ARG A 84 0.93 -16.15 -14.08
N VAL A 85 1.90 -16.09 -13.19
CA VAL A 85 1.89 -16.77 -11.89
C VAL A 85 2.08 -15.75 -10.77
N PRO A 86 1.70 -16.06 -9.52
CA PRO A 86 2.05 -15.22 -8.37
C PRO A 86 3.57 -15.08 -8.25
N LEU A 87 4.02 -14.00 -7.61
CA LEU A 87 5.43 -13.82 -7.27
C LEU A 87 5.86 -14.80 -6.18
N GLY A 88 5.00 -15.02 -5.18
CA GLY A 88 5.25 -15.91 -4.04
C GLY A 88 4.85 -15.23 -2.72
N VAL A 89 5.83 -14.85 -1.91
CA VAL A 89 5.65 -14.18 -0.61
C VAL A 89 6.14 -12.73 -0.68
N ILE A 90 5.26 -11.81 -0.30
CA ILE A 90 5.55 -10.38 -0.31
C ILE A 90 5.72 -9.86 1.12
N GLY A 91 6.86 -9.22 1.40
CA GLY A 91 7.09 -8.51 2.66
C GLY A 91 6.63 -7.05 2.54
N ILE A 92 5.70 -6.60 3.38
CA ILE A 92 5.21 -5.21 3.34
C ILE A 92 5.50 -4.53 4.66
N ILE A 93 6.37 -3.52 4.59
CA ILE A 93 6.81 -2.75 5.75
C ILE A 93 6.19 -1.35 5.65
N TYR A 94 5.41 -0.96 6.65
CA TYR A 94 4.69 0.31 6.65
C TYR A 94 4.71 0.99 8.02
N GLU A 95 4.43 2.29 8.02
CA GLU A 95 4.43 3.14 9.22
C GLU A 95 3.00 3.28 9.81
N SER A 96 2.68 4.44 10.38
CA SER A 96 1.48 4.77 11.17
C SER A 96 0.19 4.80 10.33
N ARG A 97 -0.10 3.75 9.57
CA ARG A 97 -1.22 3.67 8.62
C ARG A 97 -1.90 2.31 8.72
N PRO A 98 -2.80 2.11 9.69
CA PRO A 98 -3.43 0.81 9.91
C PRO A 98 -4.28 0.33 8.73
N ASN A 99 -4.79 1.23 7.88
CA ASN A 99 -5.50 0.84 6.66
C ASN A 99 -4.63 0.05 5.67
N VAL A 100 -3.31 0.23 5.70
CA VAL A 100 -2.38 -0.51 4.83
C VAL A 100 -2.43 -2.00 5.11
N THR A 101 -2.74 -2.43 6.34
CA THR A 101 -2.95 -3.85 6.67
C THR A 101 -4.02 -4.48 5.79
N ALA A 102 -5.14 -3.78 5.58
CA ALA A 102 -6.24 -4.25 4.74
C ALA A 102 -5.92 -4.15 3.26
N ASP A 103 -5.47 -2.98 2.80
CA ASP A 103 -5.23 -2.73 1.37
C ASP A 103 -4.16 -3.68 0.82
N ALA A 104 -3.05 -3.79 1.54
CA ALA A 104 -1.90 -4.59 1.15
C ALA A 104 -2.21 -6.09 1.26
N GLY A 105 -2.87 -6.51 2.34
CA GLY A 105 -3.34 -7.89 2.51
C GLY A 105 -4.30 -8.31 1.40
N ALA A 106 -5.25 -7.45 1.04
CA ALA A 106 -6.23 -7.74 0.01
C ALA A 106 -5.62 -7.83 -1.39
N LEU A 107 -4.71 -6.92 -1.76
CA LEU A 107 -4.02 -6.93 -3.05
C LEU A 107 -3.12 -8.17 -3.21
N CYS A 108 -2.36 -8.53 -2.18
CA CYS A 108 -1.51 -9.73 -2.21
C CYS A 108 -2.37 -10.99 -2.40
N LEU A 109 -3.43 -11.14 -1.61
CA LEU A 109 -4.35 -12.26 -1.74
C LEU A 109 -5.02 -12.31 -3.13
N LYS A 110 -5.43 -11.16 -3.67
CA LYS A 110 -6.05 -11.07 -5.00
C LYS A 110 -5.11 -11.49 -6.14
N SER A 111 -3.82 -11.25 -5.96
CA SER A 111 -2.77 -11.62 -6.92
C SER A 111 -2.15 -13.00 -6.66
N GLY A 112 -2.73 -13.77 -5.73
CA GLY A 112 -2.29 -15.12 -5.40
C GLY A 112 -1.01 -15.18 -4.55
N ASN A 113 -0.59 -14.07 -3.94
CA ASN A 113 0.61 -13.99 -3.12
C ASN A 113 0.28 -14.13 -1.64
N ALA A 114 1.14 -14.83 -0.89
CA ALA A 114 1.17 -14.72 0.56
C ALA A 114 1.81 -13.38 0.96
N VAL A 115 1.51 -12.89 2.16
CA VAL A 115 2.05 -11.61 2.63
C VAL A 115 2.47 -11.67 4.10
N ILE A 116 3.62 -11.07 4.39
CA ILE A 116 4.10 -10.81 5.75
C ILE A 116 4.07 -9.29 5.97
N LEU A 117 3.22 -8.86 6.89
CA LEU A 117 2.95 -7.46 7.20
C LEU A 117 3.74 -7.02 8.43
N ARG A 118 4.56 -5.97 8.28
CA ARG A 118 5.23 -5.29 9.38
C ARG A 118 4.75 -3.84 9.44
N GLY A 119 3.77 -3.57 10.30
CA GLY A 119 3.26 -2.23 10.56
C GLY A 119 4.13 -1.42 11.51
N GLY A 120 3.79 -0.14 11.67
CA GLY A 120 4.43 0.74 12.66
C GLY A 120 4.03 0.35 14.08
N SER A 121 4.97 0.50 15.02
CA SER A 121 4.79 0.20 16.45
C SER A 121 3.57 0.89 17.06
N GLU A 122 3.29 2.09 16.59
CA GLU A 122 2.20 2.99 16.98
C GLU A 122 0.81 2.55 16.48
N SER A 123 0.75 1.62 15.52
CA SER A 123 -0.51 1.16 14.90
C SER A 123 -0.81 -0.31 15.18
N ILE A 124 -0.13 -0.91 16.17
CA ILE A 124 -0.13 -2.36 16.33
C ILE A 124 -1.50 -2.92 16.67
N ARG A 125 -2.27 -2.25 17.55
CA ARG A 125 -3.57 -2.77 18.00
C ARG A 125 -4.58 -2.65 16.89
N SER A 126 -4.57 -1.51 16.20
CA SER A 126 -5.40 -1.24 15.02
C SER A 126 -5.12 -2.25 13.91
N SER A 127 -3.85 -2.46 13.57
CA SER A 127 -3.42 -3.39 12.52
C SER A 127 -3.77 -4.84 12.89
N ALA A 128 -3.57 -5.25 14.15
CA ALA A 128 -3.96 -6.58 14.62
C ALA A 128 -5.47 -6.81 14.54
N ALA A 129 -6.29 -5.82 14.91
CA ALA A 129 -7.75 -5.92 14.80
C ALA A 129 -8.20 -6.07 13.33
N ILE A 130 -7.58 -5.31 12.42
CA ILE A 130 -7.84 -5.39 10.98
C ILE A 130 -7.38 -6.75 10.42
N HIS A 131 -6.18 -7.20 10.77
CA HIS A 131 -5.64 -8.50 10.37
C HIS A 131 -6.53 -9.66 10.82
N ALA A 132 -7.03 -9.63 12.06
CA ALA A 132 -7.97 -10.63 12.55
C ALA A 132 -9.26 -10.70 11.71
N CYS A 133 -9.74 -9.58 11.18
CA CYS A 133 -10.89 -9.56 10.26
C CYS A 133 -10.57 -10.24 8.93
N ILE A 134 -9.36 -10.02 8.40
CA ILE A 134 -8.88 -10.68 7.17
C ILE A 134 -8.79 -12.19 7.38
N VAL A 135 -8.17 -12.63 8.47
CA VAL A 135 -8.02 -14.06 8.83
C VAL A 135 -9.38 -14.74 8.96
N LYS A 136 -10.35 -14.11 9.66
CA LYS A 136 -11.74 -14.62 9.70
C LYS A 136 -12.35 -14.76 8.30
N GLY A 137 -12.06 -13.83 7.40
CA GLY A 137 -12.47 -13.90 6.00
C GLY A 137 -11.84 -15.07 5.23
N LEU A 138 -10.57 -15.39 5.49
CA LEU A 138 -9.86 -16.54 4.93
C LEU A 138 -10.47 -17.87 5.43
N GLN A 139 -10.64 -18.00 6.75
CA GLN A 139 -11.18 -19.20 7.40
C GLN A 139 -12.56 -19.58 6.85
N LYS A 140 -13.45 -18.60 6.66
CA LYS A 140 -14.81 -18.81 6.13
C LYS A 140 -14.86 -19.48 4.76
N VAL A 141 -13.76 -19.45 4.00
CA VAL A 141 -13.68 -20.04 2.66
C VAL A 141 -12.60 -21.12 2.56
N GLY A 142 -12.05 -21.56 3.70
CA GLY A 142 -11.05 -22.64 3.75
C GLY A 142 -9.67 -22.25 3.22
N LEU A 143 -9.31 -20.97 3.19
CA LEU A 143 -7.95 -20.55 2.85
C LEU A 143 -7.02 -20.57 4.07
N PRO A 144 -5.72 -20.86 3.91
CA PRO A 144 -4.77 -20.84 5.01
C PRO A 144 -4.71 -19.48 5.69
N GLU A 145 -4.82 -19.46 7.01
CA GLU A 145 -4.70 -18.23 7.81
C GLU A 145 -3.35 -17.55 7.61
N ALA A 146 -2.30 -18.35 7.44
CA ALA A 146 -0.93 -17.92 7.19
C ALA A 146 -0.71 -17.28 5.80
N ALA A 147 -1.74 -17.21 4.94
CA ALA A 147 -1.66 -16.45 3.68
C ALA A 147 -1.49 -14.95 3.93
N VAL A 148 -1.95 -14.44 5.08
CA VAL A 148 -1.74 -13.05 5.52
C VAL A 148 -1.22 -13.09 6.95
N GLN A 149 0.05 -12.77 7.15
CA GLN A 149 0.71 -12.80 8.45
C GLN A 149 1.07 -11.40 8.92
N MET A 150 1.14 -11.23 10.24
CA MET A 150 1.72 -10.05 10.87
C MET A 150 2.95 -10.44 11.66
N VAL A 151 3.99 -9.61 11.59
CA VAL A 151 5.18 -9.77 12.45
C VAL A 151 4.76 -9.56 13.91
N PRO A 152 4.97 -10.55 14.81
CA PRO A 152 4.41 -10.55 16.17
C PRO A 152 5.27 -9.77 17.18
N THR A 153 6.01 -8.76 16.73
CA THR A 153 6.87 -7.93 17.59
C THR A 153 6.91 -6.48 17.13
N GLN A 154 7.11 -5.57 18.08
CA GLN A 154 7.32 -4.15 17.84
C GLN A 154 8.79 -3.78 17.60
N ASP A 155 9.71 -4.73 17.83
CA ASP A 155 11.14 -4.49 17.70
C ASP A 155 11.48 -3.99 16.29
N ARG A 156 12.33 -2.98 16.22
CA ARG A 156 12.85 -2.44 14.96
C ARG A 156 13.86 -3.39 14.31
N GLU A 157 14.49 -4.28 15.07
CA GLU A 157 15.37 -5.33 14.54
C GLU A 157 14.62 -6.32 13.65
N ALA A 158 13.32 -6.53 13.87
CA ALA A 158 12.51 -7.39 13.03
C ALA A 158 12.48 -6.94 11.55
N VAL A 159 12.65 -5.64 11.29
CA VAL A 159 12.81 -5.14 9.91
C VAL A 159 14.15 -5.60 9.33
N GLY A 160 15.23 -5.56 10.10
CA GLY A 160 16.54 -6.05 9.66
C GLY A 160 16.50 -7.54 9.31
N ILE A 161 15.90 -8.35 10.19
CA ILE A 161 15.71 -9.79 9.99
C ILE A 161 14.90 -10.05 8.71
N LEU A 162 13.75 -9.36 8.55
CA LEU A 162 12.91 -9.51 7.36
C LEU A 162 13.67 -9.18 6.06
N LEU A 163 14.57 -8.19 6.10
CA LEU A 163 15.27 -7.71 4.91
C LEU A 163 16.54 -8.49 4.57
N ARG A 164 17.20 -9.09 5.58
CA ARG A 164 18.52 -9.74 5.44
C ARG A 164 18.42 -11.26 5.57
N ASP A 165 17.77 -11.74 6.62
CA ASP A 165 17.79 -13.15 7.01
C ASP A 165 16.63 -13.94 6.38
N MET A 166 15.58 -13.24 5.92
CA MET A 166 14.43 -13.85 5.25
C MET A 166 14.49 -13.81 3.73
N ALA A 167 15.67 -13.56 3.15
CA ALA A 167 15.83 -13.43 1.70
C ALA A 167 15.44 -14.68 0.91
N ASP A 168 15.58 -15.87 1.49
CA ASP A 168 15.19 -17.14 0.87
C ASP A 168 13.67 -17.42 0.95
N PHE A 169 12.92 -16.61 1.72
CA PHE A 169 11.49 -16.81 1.97
C PHE A 169 10.61 -15.68 1.43
N LEU A 170 11.21 -14.61 0.91
CA LEU A 170 10.53 -13.42 0.42
C LEU A 170 10.97 -13.13 -1.01
N ASP A 171 10.00 -13.02 -1.91
CA ASP A 171 10.27 -12.76 -3.33
C ASP A 171 10.36 -11.25 -3.62
N VAL A 172 9.60 -10.44 -2.88
CA VAL A 172 9.57 -8.98 -3.03
C VAL A 172 9.29 -8.28 -1.70
N VAL A 173 9.94 -7.14 -1.47
CA VAL A 173 9.61 -6.23 -0.37
C VAL A 173 9.03 -4.90 -0.87
N VAL A 174 7.97 -4.43 -0.21
CA VAL A 174 7.28 -3.17 -0.51
C VAL A 174 7.32 -2.25 0.71
N PRO A 175 8.21 -1.24 0.77
CA PRO A 175 8.18 -0.24 1.81
C PRO A 175 7.11 0.83 1.55
N ARG A 176 6.33 1.17 2.58
CA ARG A 176 5.29 2.21 2.54
C ARG A 176 5.43 3.13 3.76
N GLY A 177 6.28 4.14 3.65
CA GLY A 177 6.53 5.10 4.72
C GLY A 177 7.24 6.35 4.25
N GLY A 178 7.88 7.05 5.17
CA GLY A 178 8.71 8.20 4.87
C GLY A 178 10.04 7.82 4.21
N LYS A 179 10.77 8.86 3.78
CA LYS A 179 12.09 8.75 3.14
C LYS A 179 13.07 7.89 3.95
N GLY A 180 13.07 8.03 5.28
CA GLY A 180 13.95 7.27 6.16
C GLY A 180 13.71 5.76 6.12
N LEU A 181 12.45 5.31 6.15
CA LEU A 181 12.12 3.89 6.03
C LEU A 181 12.52 3.36 4.65
N ILE A 182 12.19 4.09 3.59
CA ILE A 182 12.46 3.66 2.21
C ILE A 182 13.95 3.55 1.96
N ALA A 183 14.73 4.55 2.39
CA ALA A 183 16.19 4.53 2.28
C ALA A 183 16.80 3.35 3.05
N ARG A 184 16.33 3.08 4.28
CA ARG A 184 16.78 1.93 5.06
C ARG A 184 16.48 0.61 4.34
N VAL A 185 15.25 0.43 3.84
CA VAL A 185 14.86 -0.78 3.11
C VAL A 185 15.73 -0.98 1.88
N GLN A 186 15.97 0.06 1.08
CA GLN A 186 16.82 -0.05 -0.11
C GLN A 186 18.28 -0.36 0.21
N GLN A 187 18.80 0.12 1.33
CA GLN A 187 20.17 -0.14 1.76
C GLN A 187 20.34 -1.58 2.33
N ASP A 188 19.37 -2.01 3.14
CA ASP A 188 19.48 -3.26 3.90
C ASP A 188 18.96 -4.48 3.14
N ALA A 189 18.01 -4.31 2.21
CA ALA A 189 17.37 -5.42 1.52
C ALA A 189 18.37 -6.27 0.74
N ARG A 190 18.20 -7.59 0.83
CA ARG A 190 18.79 -8.58 -0.08
C ARG A 190 17.74 -9.19 -1.03
N ILE A 191 16.51 -8.72 -0.92
CA ILE A 191 15.31 -9.12 -1.68
C ILE A 191 14.98 -7.99 -2.68
N PRO A 192 14.43 -8.27 -3.88
CA PRO A 192 13.91 -7.25 -4.77
C PRO A 192 12.95 -6.26 -4.07
N VAL A 193 13.22 -4.96 -4.22
CA VAL A 193 12.42 -3.90 -3.57
C VAL A 193 11.55 -3.19 -4.60
N MET A 194 10.23 -3.17 -4.37
CA MET A 194 9.30 -2.30 -5.11
C MET A 194 8.97 -1.06 -4.28
N GLY A 195 9.71 0.03 -4.53
CA GLY A 195 9.50 1.30 -3.84
C GLY A 195 9.94 2.50 -4.69
N HIS A 196 9.47 3.69 -4.32
CA HIS A 196 9.90 4.96 -4.90
C HIS A 196 10.57 5.80 -3.80
N LEU A 197 11.66 6.50 -4.11
CA LEU A 197 12.41 7.23 -3.08
C LEU A 197 11.81 8.61 -2.81
N GLU A 198 11.77 9.45 -3.84
CA GLU A 198 11.23 10.81 -3.81
C GLU A 198 10.32 11.04 -5.01
N GLY A 199 9.29 11.86 -4.81
CA GLY A 199 8.44 12.36 -5.89
C GLY A 199 8.70 13.84 -6.09
N ILE A 200 9.62 14.17 -7.01
CA ILE A 200 9.87 15.55 -7.44
C ILE A 200 9.14 15.73 -8.77
N CYS A 201 7.85 16.04 -8.69
CA CYS A 201 7.03 16.18 -9.89
C CYS A 201 7.14 17.59 -10.47
N HIS A 202 7.25 17.67 -11.79
CA HIS A 202 7.31 18.92 -12.52
C HIS A 202 6.04 19.09 -13.36
N THR A 203 5.48 20.30 -13.38
CA THR A 203 4.46 20.69 -14.36
C THR A 203 5.04 21.73 -15.29
N TYR A 204 5.09 21.44 -16.58
CA TYR A 204 5.55 22.37 -17.60
C TYR A 204 4.36 23.03 -18.32
N VAL A 205 4.34 24.36 -18.35
CA VAL A 205 3.36 25.19 -19.06
C VAL A 205 3.99 25.68 -20.35
N HIS A 206 3.58 25.08 -21.46
CA HIS A 206 4.04 25.42 -22.81
C HIS A 206 3.42 26.75 -23.29
N GLY A 207 4.11 27.48 -24.17
CA GLY A 207 3.66 28.79 -24.68
C GLY A 207 2.31 28.76 -25.44
N ALA A 208 1.95 27.61 -26.00
CA ALA A 208 0.68 27.39 -26.69
C ALA A 208 -0.42 26.77 -25.81
N ALA A 209 -0.21 26.63 -24.50
CA ALA A 209 -1.21 26.04 -23.61
C ALA A 209 -2.41 27.00 -23.43
N ASP A 210 -3.61 26.44 -23.34
CA ASP A 210 -4.76 27.20 -22.86
C ASP A 210 -4.56 27.58 -21.38
N LEU A 211 -4.82 28.84 -21.06
CA LEU A 211 -4.42 29.43 -19.78
C LEU A 211 -5.25 28.93 -18.63
N GLN A 212 -6.56 28.84 -18.87
CA GLN A 212 -7.49 28.42 -17.84
C GLN A 212 -7.27 26.94 -17.53
N MET A 213 -7.02 26.12 -18.55
CA MET A 213 -6.63 24.73 -18.40
C MET A 213 -5.31 24.60 -17.63
N ALA A 214 -4.25 25.33 -18.03
CA ALA A 214 -2.95 25.28 -17.36
C ALA A 214 -3.05 25.62 -15.88
N ARG A 215 -3.77 26.71 -15.54
CA ARG A 215 -4.04 27.09 -14.15
C ARG A 215 -4.78 25.99 -13.39
N ASN A 216 -5.85 25.45 -13.95
CA ASN A 216 -6.65 24.41 -13.31
C ASN A 216 -5.81 23.15 -13.03
N ILE A 217 -4.97 22.74 -13.98
CA ILE A 217 -4.08 21.58 -13.84
C ILE A 217 -3.01 21.84 -12.78
N VAL A 218 -2.28 22.95 -12.83
CA VAL A 218 -1.21 23.28 -11.87
C VAL A 218 -1.77 23.35 -10.44
N VAL A 219 -2.89 24.04 -10.25
CA VAL A 219 -3.54 24.15 -8.95
C VAL A 219 -4.00 22.78 -8.47
N ASN A 220 -4.66 21.97 -9.31
CA ASN A 220 -5.07 20.63 -8.91
C ASN A 220 -3.86 19.75 -8.54
N ALA A 221 -2.81 19.80 -9.35
CA ALA A 221 -1.63 18.97 -9.19
C ALA A 221 -0.86 19.26 -7.89
N LYS A 222 -0.86 20.50 -7.37
CA LYS A 222 -0.31 20.81 -6.04
C LYS A 222 -1.35 20.69 -4.92
N MET A 223 -2.49 21.34 -5.09
CA MET A 223 -3.39 21.69 -3.99
C MET A 223 -4.39 20.60 -3.63
N ARG A 224 -4.59 19.57 -4.46
CA ARG A 224 -5.49 18.45 -4.12
C ARG A 224 -5.06 17.74 -2.83
N ARG A 225 -3.75 17.62 -2.62
CA ARG A 225 -3.11 17.05 -1.42
C ARG A 225 -1.61 17.34 -1.47
N THR A 226 -1.14 18.27 -0.66
CA THR A 226 0.27 18.70 -0.68
C THR A 226 1.24 17.66 -0.11
N GLY A 227 0.76 16.71 0.69
CA GLY A 227 1.58 15.72 1.38
C GLY A 227 1.78 14.37 0.65
N ILE A 228 1.51 14.27 -0.65
CA ILE A 228 1.73 13.04 -1.45
C ILE A 228 2.91 13.21 -2.42
N CYS A 229 3.59 12.12 -2.74
CA CYS A 229 4.71 12.12 -3.69
C CYS A 229 4.33 12.49 -5.13
N GLY A 230 3.04 12.45 -5.48
CA GLY A 230 2.55 12.82 -6.81
C GLY A 230 2.05 14.27 -6.91
N ALA A 231 2.41 15.14 -5.96
CA ALA A 231 2.08 16.56 -6.01
C ALA A 231 3.15 17.32 -6.81
N THR A 232 2.75 18.33 -7.58
CA THR A 232 3.73 19.19 -8.30
C THR A 232 4.63 19.92 -7.31
N GLU A 233 5.95 19.85 -7.50
CA GLU A 233 6.92 20.59 -6.69
C GLU A 233 7.58 21.72 -7.47
N THR A 234 7.65 21.58 -8.79
CA THR A 234 8.27 22.58 -9.68
C THR A 234 7.33 22.91 -10.83
N VAL A 235 7.08 24.19 -11.04
CA VAL A 235 6.38 24.69 -12.23
C VAL A 235 7.42 25.29 -13.16
N LEU A 236 7.49 24.78 -14.38
CA LEU A 236 8.33 25.30 -15.45
C LEU A 236 7.42 26.05 -16.42
N VAL A 237 7.74 27.29 -16.74
CA VAL A 237 6.93 28.13 -17.66
C VAL A 237 7.77 28.46 -18.87
N ASP A 238 7.20 28.27 -20.05
CA ASP A 238 7.84 28.68 -21.30
C ASP A 238 8.07 30.20 -21.31
N LYS A 239 9.29 30.62 -21.68
CA LYS A 239 9.65 32.04 -21.75
C LYS A 239 8.69 32.85 -22.61
N SER A 240 8.16 32.24 -23.68
CA SER A 240 7.22 32.90 -24.60
C SER A 240 5.89 33.30 -23.95
N CYS A 241 5.54 32.75 -22.78
CA CYS A 241 4.29 33.02 -22.09
C CYS A 241 4.48 33.49 -20.64
N VAL A 242 5.70 33.91 -20.28
CA VAL A 242 6.02 34.50 -18.97
C VAL A 242 5.26 35.80 -18.74
N ASP A 243 5.27 36.70 -19.72
CA ASP A 243 4.68 38.05 -19.62
C ASP A 243 3.14 38.05 -19.63
N THR A 244 2.54 36.89 -19.87
CA THR A 244 1.11 36.73 -19.95
C THR A 244 0.52 36.06 -18.71
N HIS A 245 1.31 35.34 -17.88
CA HIS A 245 0.82 34.28 -16.99
C HIS A 245 1.44 34.17 -15.58
N LEU A 246 2.38 35.03 -15.19
CA LEU A 246 2.82 35.18 -13.79
C LEU A 246 2.01 36.24 -13.04
#